data_AF-A0A971H6T2-F1
#
_entry.id   AF-A0A971H6T2-F1
#
_cell.length_a   1.000
_cell.length_b   1.000
_cell.length_c   1.000
_cell.angle_alpha   90.00
_cell.angle_beta   90.00
_cell.angle_gamma   90.00
#
_symmetry.space_group_name_H-M   'P 1'
#
loop_
_entity.id
_entity.type
_entity.pdbx_description
1 polymer ?
#
loop_
_entity_poly.entity_id
_entity_poly.type
_entity_poly.pdbx_seq_one_letter_code
_entity_poly.pdbx_strand_id
1 'polypeptide(L)'
;MIESTDMILHLYQDMPYRDMLDMLVDNTCSAAYDALLAHMDPMEALAEGCIHMLARPTDELVKRSVRAIWFRETPVDGSESWSIPKGSYWFRQLPFSPSNGKELEPIVASFANNCIDWSVSETPLYIRLFKERRFETVVQLFMPKV
;
A
#
# COMPACT_ATOMS: atom_id res chain seq x y z
N MET A 1 -1.17 -2.98 25.49
CA MET A 1 -1.04 -2.06 24.35
C MET A 1 0.22 -2.46 23.61
N ILE A 2 0.11 -3.02 22.41
CA ILE A 2 1.29 -3.27 21.58
C ILE A 2 1.45 -2.01 20.75
N GLU A 3 2.37 -1.13 21.13
CA GLU A 3 2.81 -0.05 20.27
C GLU A 3 3.46 -0.70 19.05
N SER A 4 2.74 -0.77 17.93
CA SER A 4 3.36 -1.07 16.64
C SER A 4 4.19 0.14 16.27
N THR A 5 5.49 0.10 16.59
CA THR A 5 6.44 1.15 16.27
C THR A 5 6.71 1.13 14.77
N ASP A 6 6.52 2.26 14.11
CA ASP A 6 6.94 2.42 12.73
C ASP A 6 8.44 2.12 12.61
N MET A 7 8.80 1.25 11.67
CA MET A 7 10.17 0.82 11.45
C MET A 7 10.73 1.45 10.17
N ILE A 8 12.04 1.32 9.98
CA ILE A 8 12.68 1.65 8.71
C ILE A 8 12.98 0.35 7.97
N LEU A 9 12.46 0.24 6.75
CA LEU A 9 12.78 -0.83 5.82
C LEU A 9 13.67 -0.29 4.69
N HIS A 10 14.79 -0.95 4.46
CA HIS A 10 15.66 -0.67 3.32
C HIS A 10 15.40 -1.67 2.21
N LEU A 11 14.85 -1.20 1.10
CA LEU A 11 14.70 -1.98 -0.12
C LEU A 11 15.99 -1.89 -0.94
N TYR A 12 16.64 -3.03 -1.14
CA TYR A 12 17.88 -3.12 -1.93
C TYR A 12 17.63 -3.27 -3.43
N GLN A 13 16.41 -3.60 -3.82
CA GLN A 13 15.94 -3.71 -5.20
C GLN A 13 14.52 -3.17 -5.32
N ASP A 14 14.14 -2.82 -6.54
CA ASP A 14 12.79 -2.38 -6.86
C ASP A 14 11.80 -3.54 -6.60
N MET A 15 10.59 -3.24 -6.14
CA MET A 15 9.51 -4.22 -5.99
C MET A 15 8.55 -4.12 -7.16
N PRO A 16 8.59 -5.07 -8.11
CA PRO A 16 7.87 -4.92 -9.39
C PRO A 16 6.42 -5.41 -9.33
N TYR A 17 5.59 -4.78 -10.14
CA TYR A 17 4.19 -5.09 -10.42
C TYR A 17 3.94 -5.04 -11.94
N ARG A 18 2.85 -5.66 -12.39
CA ARG A 18 2.63 -5.95 -13.82
C ARG A 18 1.33 -5.38 -14.31
N ASP A 19 0.26 -5.76 -13.63
CA ASP A 19 -1.08 -5.47 -14.09
C ASP A 19 -1.65 -4.33 -13.26
N MET A 20 -2.43 -3.48 -13.92
CA MET A 20 -3.13 -2.38 -13.29
C MET A 20 -4.60 -2.75 -13.20
N LEU A 21 -5.20 -2.61 -12.02
CA LEU A 21 -6.64 -2.66 -11.89
C LEU A 21 -7.23 -1.35 -12.44
N ASP A 22 -8.31 -1.44 -13.20
CA ASP A 22 -9.03 -0.25 -13.67
C ASP A 22 -9.41 0.64 -12.48
N MET A 23 -9.15 1.94 -12.63
CA MET A 23 -9.40 2.91 -11.58
C MET A 23 -10.88 2.99 -11.25
N LEU A 24 -11.19 2.89 -9.96
CA LEU A 24 -12.55 2.98 -9.45
C LEU A 24 -13.13 4.37 -9.70
N VAL A 25 -14.46 4.45 -9.82
CA VAL A 25 -15.20 5.73 -9.87
C VAL A 25 -14.95 6.54 -8.59
N ASP A 26 -14.77 5.86 -7.45
CA ASP A 26 -14.40 6.45 -6.16
C ASP A 26 -12.91 6.24 -5.87
N ASN A 27 -12.11 7.31 -6.03
CA ASN A 27 -10.66 7.32 -5.81
C ASN A 27 -10.26 7.42 -4.32
N THR A 28 -10.98 6.72 -3.45
CA THR A 28 -10.72 6.70 -1.99
C THR A 28 -9.85 5.51 -1.61
N CYS A 29 -9.07 5.65 -0.54
CA CYS A 29 -8.24 4.57 -0.02
C CYS A 29 -9.10 3.36 0.40
N SER A 30 -10.21 3.59 1.10
CA SER A 30 -11.18 2.53 1.43
C SER A 30 -11.66 1.75 0.20
N ALA A 31 -12.15 2.43 -0.84
CA ALA A 31 -12.68 1.75 -2.02
C ALA A 31 -11.58 0.99 -2.79
N ALA A 32 -10.40 1.58 -2.92
CA ALA A 32 -9.25 0.93 -3.56
C ALA A 32 -8.83 -0.35 -2.82
N TYR A 33 -8.87 -0.34 -1.50
CA TYR A 33 -8.58 -1.52 -0.69
C TYR A 33 -9.63 -2.61 -0.87
N ASP A 34 -10.91 -2.27 -0.80
CA ASP A 34 -11.99 -3.24 -0.98
C ASP A 34 -11.93 -3.89 -2.37
N ALA A 35 -11.66 -3.10 -3.41
CA ALA A 35 -11.52 -3.61 -4.77
C ALA A 35 -10.30 -4.52 -4.94
N LEU A 36 -9.14 -4.11 -4.41
CA LEU A 36 -7.93 -4.93 -4.49
C LEU A 36 -8.07 -6.22 -3.69
N LEU A 37 -8.67 -6.16 -2.49
CA LEU A 37 -8.91 -7.35 -1.67
C LEU A 37 -9.82 -8.35 -2.37
N ALA A 38 -10.93 -7.87 -2.97
CA ALA A 38 -11.84 -8.70 -3.75
C ALA A 38 -11.16 -9.29 -5.01
N HIS A 39 -10.32 -8.50 -5.67
CA HIS A 39 -9.56 -8.95 -6.83
C HIS A 39 -8.52 -10.03 -6.48
N MET A 40 -7.88 -9.90 -5.32
CA MET A 40 -6.88 -10.87 -4.84
C MET A 40 -7.50 -12.12 -4.21
N ASP A 41 -8.77 -12.12 -3.81
CA ASP A 41 -9.44 -13.28 -3.18
C ASP A 41 -9.39 -14.59 -4.00
N PRO A 42 -9.64 -14.60 -5.32
CA PRO A 42 -9.53 -15.82 -6.12
C PRO A 42 -8.08 -16.22 -6.46
N MET A 43 -7.09 -15.34 -6.26
CA MET A 43 -5.70 -15.60 -6.67
C MET A 43 -5.02 -16.65 -5.79
N GLU A 44 -3.98 -17.28 -6.33
CA GLU A 44 -3.15 -18.22 -5.58
C GLU A 44 -2.27 -17.51 -4.53
N ALA A 45 -1.72 -18.30 -3.61
CA ALA A 45 -0.72 -17.79 -2.67
C ALA A 45 0.48 -17.17 -3.42
N LEU A 46 1.17 -16.24 -2.76
CA LEU A 46 2.25 -15.40 -3.28
C LEU A 46 1.81 -14.30 -4.25
N ALA A 47 0.52 -14.19 -4.58
CA ALA A 47 -0.01 -13.03 -5.27
C ALA A 47 0.19 -11.74 -4.45
N GLU A 48 0.40 -10.63 -5.15
CA GLU A 48 0.66 -9.33 -4.54
C GLU A 48 -0.16 -8.23 -5.18
N GLY A 49 -0.62 -7.31 -4.34
CA GLY A 49 -1.28 -6.08 -4.74
C GLY A 49 -0.59 -4.88 -4.11
N CYS A 50 -0.68 -3.73 -4.76
CA CYS A 50 -0.22 -2.45 -4.26
C CYS A 50 -1.18 -1.33 -4.65
N ILE A 51 -1.65 -0.60 -3.65
CA ILE A 51 -2.33 0.67 -3.85
C ILE A 51 -1.28 1.76 -3.76
N HIS A 52 -1.05 2.44 -4.88
CA HIS A 52 -0.18 3.60 -4.95
C HIS A 52 -1.03 4.87 -4.76
N MET A 53 -0.67 5.66 -3.75
CA MET A 53 -1.32 6.92 -3.42
C MET A 53 -0.31 8.06 -3.36
N LEU A 54 -0.82 9.29 -3.48
CA LEU A 54 -0.09 10.49 -3.08
C LEU A 54 -0.64 11.01 -1.75
N ALA A 55 0.26 11.20 -0.80
CA ALA A 55 0.02 11.90 0.46
C ALA A 55 0.48 13.35 0.32
N ARG A 56 -0.37 14.31 0.70
CA ARG A 56 -0.08 15.75 0.66
C ARG A 56 -0.31 16.35 2.04
N PRO A 57 0.69 16.98 2.66
CA PRO A 57 0.49 17.71 3.90
C PRO A 57 -0.41 18.92 3.62
N THR A 58 -1.34 19.20 4.53
CA THR A 58 -2.14 20.43 4.58
C THR A 58 -2.07 20.99 5.99
N ASP A 59 -2.61 22.18 6.24
CA ASP A 59 -2.43 22.85 7.54
C ASP A 59 -2.84 22.02 8.78
N GLU A 60 -3.81 21.12 8.63
CA GLU A 60 -4.37 20.34 9.75
C GLU A 60 -4.29 18.81 9.58
N LEU A 61 -4.05 18.32 8.36
CA LEU A 61 -4.09 16.88 8.07
C LEU A 61 -3.31 16.50 6.80
N VAL A 62 -3.04 15.20 6.64
CA VAL A 62 -2.51 14.66 5.39
C VAL A 62 -3.66 14.21 4.48
N LYS A 63 -3.83 14.90 3.36
CA LYS A 63 -4.75 14.46 2.28
C LYS A 63 -4.12 13.30 1.52
N ARG A 64 -4.91 12.29 1.17
CA ARG A 64 -4.47 11.10 0.43
C ARG A 64 -5.33 10.94 -0.82
N SER A 65 -4.71 10.60 -1.94
CA SER A 65 -5.39 10.36 -3.20
C SER A 65 -4.84 9.12 -3.88
N VAL A 66 -5.72 8.20 -4.28
CA VAL A 66 -5.31 6.99 -5.02
C VAL A 66 -4.89 7.39 -6.43
N ARG A 67 -3.74 6.86 -6.87
CA ARG A 67 -3.20 7.09 -8.21
C ARG A 67 -3.33 5.88 -9.10
N ALA A 68 -3.05 4.71 -8.54
CA ALA A 68 -3.08 3.45 -9.26
C ALA A 68 -3.23 2.29 -8.27
N ILE A 69 -3.79 1.20 -8.76
CA ILE A 69 -3.81 -0.09 -8.08
C ILE A 69 -3.08 -1.06 -9.00
N TRP A 70 -1.99 -1.62 -8.51
CA TRP A 70 -1.15 -2.57 -9.23
C TRP A 70 -1.25 -3.94 -8.59
N PHE A 71 -1.05 -5.00 -9.38
CA PHE A 71 -0.95 -6.36 -8.86
C PHE A 71 0.01 -7.21 -9.68
N ARG A 72 0.33 -8.39 -9.14
CA ARG A 72 1.03 -9.47 -9.82
C ARG A 72 0.54 -10.82 -9.30
N GLU A 73 0.37 -11.76 -10.21
CA GLU A 73 0.14 -13.17 -9.91
C GLU A 73 1.45 -13.96 -9.93
N THR A 74 1.41 -15.18 -9.35
CA THR A 74 2.51 -16.16 -9.41
C THR A 74 1.98 -17.43 -10.10
N PRO A 75 2.70 -18.07 -11.05
CA PRO A 75 4.03 -17.73 -11.55
C PRO A 75 4.06 -16.43 -12.37
N VAL A 76 5.25 -15.85 -12.42
CA VAL A 76 5.49 -14.51 -12.94
C VAL A 76 5.74 -14.59 -14.46
N ASP A 77 4.69 -14.47 -15.28
CA ASP A 77 4.79 -14.51 -16.75
C ASP A 77 4.74 -13.09 -17.38
N GLY A 78 5.73 -12.70 -18.21
CA GLY A 78 5.79 -11.38 -18.88
C GLY A 78 6.83 -10.36 -18.35
N SER A 79 6.72 -9.09 -18.77
CA SER A 79 7.58 -7.96 -18.38
C SER A 79 6.98 -7.09 -17.27
N GLU A 80 7.82 -6.41 -16.49
CA GLU A 80 7.41 -5.50 -15.42
C GLU A 80 6.83 -4.19 -15.99
N SER A 81 5.72 -3.69 -15.42
CA SER A 81 5.07 -2.45 -15.85
C SER A 81 5.38 -1.27 -14.93
N TRP A 82 5.48 -1.53 -13.62
CA TRP A 82 5.72 -0.52 -12.60
C TRP A 82 6.39 -1.12 -11.38
N SER A 83 7.13 -0.34 -10.59
CA SER A 83 7.74 -0.81 -9.35
C SER A 83 7.72 0.23 -8.24
N ILE A 84 7.68 -0.25 -6.99
CA ILE A 84 8.10 0.57 -5.84
C ILE A 84 9.64 0.62 -5.92
N PRO A 85 10.25 1.82 -6.01
CA PRO A 85 11.69 1.93 -6.21
C PRO A 85 12.48 1.47 -4.98
N LYS A 86 13.72 1.00 -5.18
CA LYS A 86 14.65 0.77 -4.08
C LYS A 86 14.88 2.05 -3.26
N GLY A 87 15.11 1.91 -1.96
CA GLY A 87 15.28 3.06 -1.07
C GLY A 87 14.96 2.75 0.38
N SER A 88 14.98 3.79 1.22
CA SER A 88 14.59 3.69 2.63
C SER A 88 13.14 4.12 2.80
N TYR A 89 12.38 3.34 3.56
CA TYR A 89 10.95 3.56 3.76
C TYR A 89 10.63 3.53 5.24
N TRP A 90 9.77 4.46 5.67
CA TRP A 90 8.92 4.19 6.82
C TRP A 90 8.03 2.99 6.48
N PHE A 91 7.96 2.04 7.40
CA PHE A 91 7.32 0.76 7.18
C PHE A 91 6.51 0.33 8.40
N ARG A 92 5.29 -0.15 8.14
CA ARG A 92 4.44 -0.77 9.15
C ARG A 92 3.76 -2.01 8.56
N GLN A 93 4.03 -3.18 9.12
CA GLN A 93 3.21 -4.37 8.87
C GLN A 93 2.08 -4.41 9.90
N LEU A 94 0.84 -4.58 9.42
CA LEU A 94 -0.30 -4.70 10.31
C LEU A 94 -0.32 -6.09 10.95
N PRO A 95 -0.62 -6.20 12.26
CA PRO A 95 -0.68 -7.50 12.94
C PRO A 95 -1.86 -8.35 12.47
N PHE A 96 -2.92 -7.71 12.00
CA PHE A 96 -4.10 -8.32 11.41
C PHE A 96 -4.52 -7.51 10.20
N SER A 97 -5.00 -8.19 9.16
CA SER A 97 -5.50 -7.53 7.96
C SER A 97 -6.88 -6.97 8.21
N PRO A 98 -7.11 -5.66 7.95
CA PRO A 98 -8.43 -5.07 8.06
C PRO A 98 -9.43 -5.80 7.16
N SER A 99 -10.65 -5.98 7.66
CA SER A 99 -11.68 -6.75 6.94
C SER A 99 -12.23 -5.99 5.73
N ASN A 100 -12.06 -4.66 5.73
CA ASN A 100 -12.56 -3.74 4.70
C ASN A 100 -11.79 -2.41 4.76
N GLY A 101 -12.03 -1.57 3.77
CA GLY A 101 -11.38 -0.28 3.61
C GLY A 101 -11.69 0.73 4.72
N LYS A 102 -12.87 0.65 5.35
CA LYS A 102 -13.25 1.55 6.44
C LYS A 102 -12.42 1.31 7.70
N GLU A 103 -12.08 0.06 7.97
CA GLU A 103 -11.17 -0.32 9.06
C GLU A 103 -9.72 0.08 8.76
N LEU A 104 -9.31 0.02 7.48
CA LEU A 104 -7.97 0.39 7.04
C LEU A 104 -7.72 1.91 7.06
N GLU A 105 -8.69 2.70 6.63
CA GLU A 105 -8.58 4.15 6.44
C GLU A 105 -7.95 4.91 7.64
N PRO A 106 -8.42 4.74 8.90
CA PRO A 106 -7.83 5.44 10.04
C PRO A 106 -6.38 5.00 10.33
N ILE A 107 -6.03 3.74 10.04
CA ILE A 107 -4.67 3.20 10.23
C ILE A 107 -3.72 3.87 9.25
N VAL A 108 -4.13 3.98 7.98
CA VAL A 108 -3.37 4.63 6.92
C VAL A 108 -3.24 6.13 7.19
N ALA A 109 -4.30 6.78 7.67
CA ALA A 109 -4.24 8.18 8.06
C ALA A 109 -3.24 8.43 9.19
N SER A 110 -3.26 7.60 10.24
CA SER A 110 -2.31 7.66 11.35
C SER A 110 -0.87 7.43 10.88
N PHE A 111 -0.64 6.39 10.06
CA PHE A 111 0.69 6.11 9.51
C PHE A 111 1.22 7.29 8.69
N ALA A 112 0.41 7.83 7.78
CA ALA A 112 0.79 8.96 6.95
C ALA A 112 1.12 10.22 7.77
N ASN A 113 0.28 10.57 8.76
CA ASN A 113 0.54 11.73 9.63
C ASN A 113 1.85 11.59 10.42
N ASN A 114 2.21 10.37 10.85
CA ASN A 114 3.43 10.13 11.62
C ASN A 114 4.70 10.15 10.75
N CYS A 115 4.59 9.74 9.48
CA CYS A 115 5.74 9.46 8.61
C CYS A 115 6.02 10.56 7.58
N ILE A 116 5.03 11.41 7.30
CA ILE A 116 5.17 12.43 6.25
C ILE A 116 6.21 13.48 6.62
N ASP A 117 7.00 13.89 5.63
CA ASP A 117 7.78 15.12 5.72
C ASP A 117 6.85 16.30 5.42
N TRP A 118 6.59 17.13 6.43
CA TRP A 118 5.72 18.30 6.31
C TRP A 118 6.31 19.43 5.45
N SER A 119 7.59 19.33 5.07
CA SER A 119 8.27 20.31 4.23
C SER A 119 8.10 20.06 2.72
N VAL A 120 7.66 18.86 2.31
CA VAL A 120 7.48 18.51 0.89
C VAL A 120 6.04 18.64 0.43
N SER A 121 5.82 18.94 -0.86
CA SER A 121 4.47 19.13 -1.41
C SER A 121 3.66 17.84 -1.51
N GLU A 122 4.33 16.73 -1.82
CA GLU A 122 3.72 15.43 -1.93
C GLU A 122 4.73 14.30 -1.72
N THR A 123 4.27 13.22 -1.11
CA THR A 123 5.05 12.01 -0.86
C THR A 123 4.25 10.79 -1.31
N PRO A 124 4.85 9.85 -2.06
CA PRO A 124 4.21 8.58 -2.36
C PRO A 124 3.87 7.81 -1.08
N LEU A 125 2.73 7.13 -1.08
CA LEU A 125 2.29 6.23 -0.02
C LEU A 125 1.80 4.94 -0.65
N TYR A 126 2.35 3.82 -0.22
CA TYR A 126 2.03 2.50 -0.76
C TYR A 126 1.37 1.63 0.30
N ILE A 127 0.31 0.94 -0.10
CA ILE A 127 -0.34 -0.09 0.69
C ILE A 127 -0.17 -1.40 -0.06
N ARG A 128 0.69 -2.29 0.43
CA ARG A 128 0.94 -3.60 -0.16
C ARG A 128 0.07 -4.65 0.52
N LEU A 129 -0.57 -5.47 -0.30
CA LEU A 129 -1.27 -6.68 0.10
C LEU A 129 -0.45 -7.86 -0.41
N PHE A 130 -0.03 -8.75 0.47
CA PHE A 130 0.71 -9.96 0.12
C PHE A 130 -0.07 -11.19 0.55
N LYS A 131 -0.42 -12.06 -0.39
CA LYS A 131 -1.17 -13.28 -0.10
C LYS A 131 -0.22 -14.37 0.39
N GLU A 132 0.02 -14.41 1.70
CA GLU A 132 0.94 -15.38 2.29
C GLU A 132 0.37 -16.81 2.20
N ARG A 133 -0.95 -16.96 2.35
CA ARG A 133 -1.67 -18.22 2.13
C ARG A 133 -2.99 -17.93 1.42
N ARG A 134 -3.66 -18.99 0.94
CA ARG A 134 -4.92 -18.88 0.18
C ARG A 134 -5.99 -17.99 0.83
N PHE A 135 -6.06 -17.97 2.17
CA PHE A 135 -7.02 -17.17 2.93
C PHE A 135 -6.36 -16.17 3.88
N GLU A 136 -5.05 -15.95 3.72
CA GLU A 136 -4.27 -15.11 4.61
C GLU A 136 -3.51 -14.07 3.78
N THR A 137 -4.02 -12.85 3.80
CA THR A 137 -3.37 -11.68 3.21
C THR A 137 -2.70 -10.91 4.33
N VAL A 138 -1.48 -10.44 4.11
CA VAL A 138 -0.74 -9.54 4.99
C VAL A 138 -0.80 -8.14 4.40
N VAL A 139 -1.08 -7.14 5.24
CA VAL A 139 -1.11 -5.72 4.83
C VAL A 139 0.11 -4.98 5.37
N GLN A 140 0.78 -4.25 4.49
CA GLN A 140 1.99 -3.50 4.79
C GLN A 140 1.89 -2.07 4.24
N LEU A 141 2.32 -1.10 5.02
CA LEU A 141 2.32 0.32 4.67
C LEU A 141 3.76 0.78 4.44
N PHE A 142 3.97 1.55 3.38
CA PHE A 142 5.27 2.10 3.01
C PHE A 142 5.14 3.59 2.67
N MET A 143 6.04 4.40 3.19
CA MET A 143 6.21 5.79 2.77
C MET A 143 7.71 6.08 2.64
N PRO A 144 8.20 6.61 1.51
CA PRO A 144 9.61 6.94 1.36
C PRO A 144 10.11 7.82 2.50
N LYS A 145 11.30 7.51 3.01
CA LYS A 145 12.03 8.39 3.90
C LYS A 145 12.83 9.37 3.04
N VAL A 146 12.40 10.64 3.07
CA VAL A 146 13.10 11.76 2.41
C VAL A 146 14.40 12.07 3.17
#